data_AF-A0AAN8Z7T1-F1
#
_entry.id   AF-A0AAN8Z7T1-F1
#
_cell.length_a   1.000
_cell.length_b   1.000
_cell.length_c   1.000
_cell.angle_alpha   90.00
_cell.angle_beta   90.00
_cell.angle_gamma   90.00
#
_symmetry.space_group_name_H-M   'P 1'
#
loop_
_entity.id
_entity.type
_entity.pdbx_description
1 polymer ?
#
loop_
_entity_poly.entity_id
_entity_poly.type
_entity_poly.pdbx_seq_one_letter_code
_entity_poly.pdbx_strand_id
1 'polypeptide(L)'
;MGMMRRGEEPWIHVMLPFWMEQDAHIGEAVVLILHDVVEVVHLRIDDEEIALQHQGDLGDIEVGATHYLLHMVPGVLVLDQVSAEVPLRKRQHEAELKQLEEETAKRVEEAIRKNVEEKLNSEEVRLEIERRTVEALKKLFDDVSAQLEKEKEAALAEARQKEEQARREREELDRMLEENRRRVEESQRKEALELQRKEEERYRELELIQRQKEEAAWRKKLEEEEERVKQILDKSKSWPKLPFGVGL
;
A
#
# COMPACT_ATOMS: atom_id res chain seq x y z
N MET A 1 7.32 20.99 -20.06
CA MET A 1 7.99 19.80 -20.64
C MET A 1 7.31 18.58 -20.06
N GLY A 2 6.43 17.83 -20.72
CA GLY A 2 6.35 17.45 -22.13
C GLY A 2 6.53 15.93 -22.22
N MET A 3 5.43 15.16 -22.07
CA MET A 3 4.82 14.27 -23.09
C MET A 3 5.26 12.79 -22.97
N MET A 4 4.33 11.87 -22.63
CA MET A 4 3.68 10.85 -23.50
C MET A 4 4.67 9.84 -24.13
N ARG A 5 4.46 8.51 -24.13
CA ARG A 5 3.31 7.68 -24.59
C ARG A 5 3.39 6.28 -23.92
N ARG A 6 2.29 5.67 -23.47
CA ARG A 6 1.35 4.80 -24.22
C ARG A 6 2.00 3.66 -25.02
N GLY A 7 1.72 2.43 -24.54
CA GLY A 7 1.33 1.28 -25.35
C GLY A 7 2.48 0.40 -25.84
N GLU A 8 2.65 -0.76 -25.21
CA GLU A 8 3.03 -2.03 -25.84
C GLU A 8 3.06 -3.12 -24.75
N GLU A 9 1.94 -3.84 -24.60
CA GLU A 9 1.89 -5.13 -23.90
C GLU A 9 2.43 -6.22 -24.85
N PRO A 10 3.35 -7.09 -24.41
CA PRO A 10 3.83 -8.19 -25.22
C PRO A 10 2.85 -9.38 -25.16
N TRP A 11 2.31 -9.73 -26.33
CA TRP A 11 1.56 -10.96 -26.57
C TRP A 11 2.43 -12.18 -26.25
N ILE A 12 2.04 -12.95 -25.23
CA ILE A 12 2.60 -14.28 -24.99
C ILE A 12 1.73 -15.31 -25.72
N HIS A 13 2.35 -15.92 -26.72
CA HIS A 13 1.92 -17.12 -27.44
C HIS A 13 1.45 -18.23 -26.49
N VAL A 14 0.26 -18.78 -26.75
CA VAL A 14 -0.07 -20.15 -26.36
C VAL A 14 -0.19 -20.96 -27.65
N MET A 15 0.83 -21.78 -27.91
CA MET A 15 0.75 -22.89 -28.86
C MET A 15 0.01 -24.05 -28.20
N LEU A 16 -1.00 -24.58 -28.89
CA LEU A 16 -1.09 -25.99 -29.31
C LEU A 16 -2.35 -26.16 -30.16
N PRO A 17 -2.21 -26.78 -31.35
CA PRO A 17 -3.06 -27.93 -31.62
C PRO A 17 -2.25 -29.11 -32.17
N PHE A 18 -2.57 -30.31 -31.69
CA PHE A 18 -2.10 -31.59 -32.21
C PHE A 18 -3.29 -32.55 -32.22
N TRP A 19 -3.28 -33.51 -33.18
CA TRP A 19 -4.35 -34.42 -33.65
C TRP A 19 -5.35 -33.79 -34.64
N MET A 20 -5.73 -34.38 -35.77
CA MET A 20 -5.30 -35.50 -36.66
C MET A 20 -6.21 -35.30 -37.92
N GLU A 21 -5.71 -35.26 -39.16
CA GLU A 21 -5.62 -36.40 -40.11
C GLU A 21 -7.00 -37.09 -40.32
N GLN A 22 -7.63 -37.24 -41.48
CA GLN A 22 -7.18 -37.39 -42.87
C GLN A 22 -8.39 -37.26 -43.85
N ASP A 23 -8.13 -36.70 -45.04
CA ASP A 23 -8.71 -36.88 -46.39
C ASP A 23 -10.16 -37.34 -46.65
N ALA A 24 -10.85 -36.59 -47.52
CA ALA A 24 -11.38 -37.12 -48.80
C ALA A 24 -11.85 -35.97 -49.73
N HIS A 25 -11.22 -35.91 -50.91
CA HIS A 25 -11.71 -35.18 -52.08
C HIS A 25 -13.04 -35.76 -52.57
N ILE A 26 -13.91 -34.87 -53.08
CA ILE A 26 -14.78 -34.95 -54.28
C ILE A 26 -15.92 -33.94 -54.03
N GLY A 27 -15.93 -32.84 -54.76
CA GLY A 27 -16.98 -31.83 -54.71
C GLY A 27 -17.22 -31.28 -56.11
N GLU A 28 -18.22 -31.84 -56.77
CA GLU A 28 -18.78 -31.39 -58.04
C GLU A 28 -19.40 -29.99 -57.92
N ALA A 29 -19.57 -29.39 -59.11
CA ALA A 29 -20.14 -28.09 -59.42
C ALA A 29 -21.46 -27.75 -58.71
N VAL A 30 -21.78 -26.46 -58.60
CA VAL A 30 -22.98 -25.86 -59.23
C VAL A 30 -22.87 -24.33 -59.17
N VAL A 31 -23.02 -23.74 -60.35
CA VAL A 31 -23.19 -22.33 -60.67
C VAL A 31 -24.60 -21.88 -60.28
N LEU A 32 -24.74 -20.75 -59.58
CA LEU A 32 -25.97 -19.93 -59.63
C LEU A 32 -25.64 -18.44 -59.66
N ILE A 33 -26.36 -17.77 -60.54
CA ILE A 33 -26.21 -16.41 -61.08
C ILE A 33 -26.91 -15.40 -60.17
N LEU A 34 -26.33 -14.21 -60.02
CA LEU A 34 -27.09 -12.97 -59.82
C LEU A 34 -26.53 -11.88 -60.76
N HIS A 35 -27.47 -11.32 -61.54
CA HIS A 35 -27.46 -10.14 -62.41
C HIS A 35 -26.59 -8.97 -61.87
N ASP A 36 -26.00 -8.07 -62.67
CA ASP A 36 -26.41 -7.42 -63.91
C ASP A 36 -25.16 -6.85 -64.64
N VAL A 37 -25.36 -6.39 -65.88
CA VAL A 37 -24.72 -5.23 -66.55
C VAL A 37 -24.00 -5.55 -67.88
N VAL A 38 -24.55 -4.90 -68.92
CA VAL A 38 -23.97 -4.53 -70.24
C VAL A 38 -24.21 -5.50 -71.42
N GLU A 39 -25.10 -5.01 -72.30
CA GLU A 39 -25.15 -5.27 -73.72
C GLU A 39 -23.76 -5.18 -74.37
N VAL A 40 -23.31 -6.24 -75.05
CA VAL A 40 -22.70 -6.11 -76.39
C VAL A 40 -23.05 -7.38 -77.16
N VAL A 41 -23.85 -7.18 -78.20
CA VAL A 41 -24.04 -8.13 -79.29
C VAL A 41 -22.70 -8.34 -80.01
N HIS A 42 -22.18 -9.56 -79.98
CA HIS A 42 -21.37 -10.07 -81.08
C HIS A 42 -22.01 -11.36 -81.57
N LEU A 43 -22.75 -11.23 -82.68
CA LEU A 43 -23.06 -12.35 -83.56
C LEU A 43 -21.75 -13.06 -83.93
N ARG A 44 -21.69 -14.36 -83.63
CA ARG A 44 -21.07 -15.35 -84.50
C ARG A 44 -22.16 -16.34 -84.85
N ILE A 45 -22.80 -16.09 -85.98
CA ILE A 45 -23.39 -17.16 -86.77
C ILE A 45 -22.51 -17.18 -88.02
N ASP A 46 -21.72 -18.25 -88.18
CA ASP A 46 -21.34 -18.69 -89.52
C ASP A 46 -22.51 -19.55 -89.98
N ASP A 47 -23.30 -18.94 -90.86
CA ASP A 47 -24.54 -19.44 -91.41
C ASP A 47 -24.32 -20.68 -92.28
N GLU A 48 -25.17 -21.68 -92.03
CA GLU A 48 -25.76 -22.46 -93.11
C GLU A 48 -26.61 -21.51 -93.97
N GLU A 49 -26.16 -21.31 -95.20
CA GLU A 49 -26.92 -20.70 -96.27
C GLU A 49 -27.98 -21.69 -96.77
N ILE A 50 -29.25 -21.45 -96.44
CA ILE A 50 -30.37 -21.81 -97.31
C ILE A 50 -31.08 -20.51 -97.68
N ALA A 51 -30.99 -20.18 -98.96
CA ALA A 51 -31.62 -19.04 -99.59
C ALA A 51 -33.13 -18.99 -99.36
N LEU A 52 -33.68 -17.77 -99.24
CA LEU A 52 -34.79 -17.28 -100.05
C LEU A 52 -34.91 -15.75 -99.92
N GLN A 53 -34.33 -15.08 -100.92
CA GLN A 53 -34.84 -13.91 -101.68
C GLN A 53 -35.75 -12.85 -101.00
N HIS A 54 -35.20 -11.62 -100.97
CA HIS A 54 -35.79 -10.35 -101.43
C HIS A 54 -36.91 -9.72 -100.56
N GLN A 55 -37.00 -8.42 -100.28
CA GLN A 55 -36.42 -7.20 -100.89
C GLN A 55 -36.72 -5.96 -100.01
N GLY A 56 -35.72 -5.10 -99.81
CA GLY A 56 -35.86 -3.62 -99.80
C GLY A 56 -36.58 -2.90 -98.66
N ASP A 57 -35.78 -2.27 -97.80
CA ASP A 57 -35.82 -0.87 -97.31
C ASP A 57 -37.16 -0.16 -97.06
N LEU A 58 -37.36 0.32 -95.83
CA LEU A 58 -37.29 1.76 -95.46
C LEU A 58 -37.92 2.00 -94.08
N GLY A 59 -37.21 2.79 -93.26
CA GLY A 59 -37.82 3.90 -92.53
C GLY A 59 -38.48 3.61 -91.17
N ASP A 60 -38.05 4.43 -90.21
CA ASP A 60 -38.84 4.94 -89.09
C ASP A 60 -39.00 4.07 -87.83
N ILE A 61 -38.05 4.33 -86.92
CA ILE A 61 -38.21 4.18 -85.48
C ILE A 61 -39.32 5.14 -85.04
N GLU A 62 -40.48 4.61 -84.67
CA GLU A 62 -41.38 5.26 -83.72
C GLU A 62 -41.83 4.29 -82.63
N VAL A 63 -41.56 4.71 -81.40
CA VAL A 63 -41.88 4.06 -80.14
C VAL A 63 -43.40 4.05 -79.96
N GLY A 64 -44.06 2.94 -80.26
CA GLY A 64 -45.48 2.71 -79.94
C GLY A 64 -45.59 1.91 -78.64
N ALA A 65 -45.91 2.53 -77.52
CA ALA A 65 -47.29 2.74 -77.09
C ALA A 65 -48.11 1.44 -77.11
N THR A 66 -48.47 1.01 -75.90
CA THR A 66 -49.52 0.02 -75.61
C THR A 66 -50.64 0.02 -76.65
N HIS A 67 -50.83 -1.10 -77.32
CA HIS A 67 -52.07 -1.43 -78.02
C HIS A 67 -52.49 -2.85 -77.61
N TYR A 68 -53.61 -2.93 -76.89
CA TYR A 68 -54.33 -4.16 -76.66
C TYR A 68 -54.80 -4.70 -78.01
N LEU A 69 -54.26 -5.84 -78.45
CA LEU A 69 -54.80 -6.58 -79.58
C LEU A 69 -55.85 -7.57 -79.09
N LEU A 70 -57.09 -7.13 -79.21
CA LEU A 70 -58.30 -7.93 -79.07
C LEU A 70 -58.34 -8.91 -80.27
N HIS A 71 -57.71 -10.08 -80.14
CA HIS A 71 -58.00 -11.20 -81.03
C HIS A 71 -59.04 -12.11 -80.37
N MET A 72 -60.28 -11.98 -80.81
CA MET A 72 -61.25 -13.07 -80.74
C MET A 72 -60.90 -14.10 -81.82
N VAL A 73 -60.27 -15.21 -81.43
CA VAL A 73 -60.47 -16.54 -82.03
C VAL A 73 -60.55 -17.52 -80.84
N PRO A 74 -61.57 -18.40 -80.80
CA PRO A 74 -62.00 -19.08 -79.58
C PRO A 74 -61.09 -20.27 -79.23
N GLY A 75 -60.76 -20.36 -77.95
CA GLY A 75 -60.23 -21.58 -77.35
C GLY A 75 -58.82 -21.43 -76.80
N VAL A 76 -58.74 -21.33 -75.47
CA VAL A 76 -57.54 -21.58 -74.64
C VAL A 76 -56.47 -20.49 -74.83
N LEU A 77 -56.18 -19.67 -73.82
CA LEU A 77 -55.24 -20.03 -72.76
C LEU A 77 -55.58 -19.30 -71.45
N VAL A 78 -55.91 -20.15 -70.49
CA VAL A 78 -55.78 -20.10 -69.02
C VAL A 78 -55.15 -18.82 -68.46
N LEU A 79 -55.84 -18.20 -67.50
CA LEU A 79 -55.30 -17.18 -66.59
C LEU A 79 -53.87 -17.56 -66.17
N ASP A 80 -52.95 -16.61 -66.24
CA ASP A 80 -51.62 -16.76 -65.67
C ASP A 80 -51.72 -16.69 -64.13
N GLN A 81 -52.35 -17.72 -63.54
CA GLN A 81 -52.59 -17.89 -62.12
C GLN A 81 -51.43 -18.64 -61.45
N VAL A 82 -50.43 -19.07 -62.24
CA VAL A 82 -49.30 -19.90 -61.80
C VAL A 82 -48.10 -19.05 -61.30
N SER A 83 -48.01 -17.76 -61.65
CA SER A 83 -46.84 -16.92 -61.35
C SER A 83 -46.74 -16.48 -59.86
N ALA A 84 -47.86 -16.30 -59.16
CA ALA A 84 -47.87 -15.85 -57.76
C ALA A 84 -47.85 -17.00 -56.72
N GLU A 85 -48.26 -18.22 -57.09
CA GLU A 85 -48.35 -19.34 -56.15
C GLU A 85 -46.98 -19.96 -55.81
N VAL A 86 -46.06 -20.02 -56.78
CA VAL A 86 -44.71 -20.57 -56.60
C VAL A 86 -43.89 -19.81 -55.55
N PRO A 87 -43.79 -18.46 -55.57
CA PRO A 87 -43.04 -17.71 -54.56
C PRO A 87 -43.69 -17.76 -53.16
N LEU A 88 -45.02 -17.84 -53.07
CA LEU A 88 -45.71 -17.99 -51.78
C LEU A 88 -45.43 -19.36 -51.14
N ARG A 89 -45.49 -20.45 -51.92
CA ARG A 89 -45.15 -21.81 -51.46
C ARG A 89 -43.69 -21.94 -51.03
N LYS A 90 -42.75 -21.27 -51.73
CA LYS A 90 -41.33 -21.21 -51.32
C LYS A 90 -41.15 -20.52 -49.97
N ARG A 91 -41.82 -19.38 -49.76
CA ARG A 91 -41.78 -18.66 -48.47
C ARG A 91 -42.42 -19.46 -47.33
N GLN A 92 -43.51 -20.18 -47.60
CA GLN A 92 -44.13 -21.08 -46.63
C GLN A 92 -43.18 -22.22 -46.25
N HIS A 93 -42.60 -22.89 -47.23
CA HIS A 93 -41.65 -23.97 -46.97
C HIS A 93 -40.39 -23.47 -46.23
N GLU A 94 -39.87 -22.29 -46.57
CA GLU A 94 -38.75 -21.67 -45.86
C GLU A 94 -39.11 -21.29 -44.41
N ALA A 95 -40.33 -20.79 -44.18
CA ALA A 95 -40.82 -20.48 -42.84
C ALA A 95 -41.02 -21.76 -42.00
N GLU A 96 -41.56 -22.83 -42.59
CA GLU A 96 -41.67 -24.14 -41.96
C GLU A 96 -40.29 -24.73 -41.64
N LEU A 97 -39.33 -24.62 -42.56
CA LEU A 97 -37.96 -25.08 -42.34
C LEU A 97 -37.29 -24.32 -41.19
N LYS A 98 -37.42 -22.98 -41.16
CA LYS A 98 -36.91 -22.13 -40.08
C LYS A 98 -37.52 -22.46 -38.72
N GLN A 99 -38.83 -22.74 -38.67
CA GLN A 99 -39.47 -23.19 -37.43
C GLN A 99 -38.93 -24.55 -36.97
N LEU A 100 -38.67 -25.48 -37.91
CA LEU A 100 -38.10 -26.79 -37.61
C LEU A 100 -36.65 -26.69 -37.11
N GLU A 101 -35.84 -25.82 -37.73
CA GLU A 101 -34.47 -25.51 -37.31
C GLU A 101 -34.46 -24.88 -35.91
N GLU A 102 -35.35 -23.91 -35.65
CA GLU A 102 -35.45 -23.27 -34.33
C GLU A 102 -35.91 -24.27 -33.25
N GLU A 103 -36.88 -25.14 -33.55
CA GLU A 103 -37.31 -26.18 -32.62
C GLU A 103 -36.17 -27.17 -32.32
N THR A 104 -35.42 -27.58 -33.36
CA THR A 104 -34.30 -28.50 -33.23
C THR A 104 -33.16 -27.86 -32.43
N ALA A 105 -32.85 -26.59 -32.69
CA ALA A 105 -31.87 -25.82 -31.95
C ALA A 105 -32.25 -25.73 -30.46
N LYS A 106 -33.52 -25.45 -30.16
CA LYS A 106 -34.03 -25.44 -28.77
C LYS A 106 -33.86 -26.80 -28.09
N ARG A 107 -34.24 -27.90 -28.74
CA ARG A 107 -34.07 -29.25 -28.17
C ARG A 107 -32.60 -29.57 -27.89
N VAL A 108 -31.70 -29.22 -28.80
CA VAL A 108 -30.26 -29.41 -28.62
C VAL A 108 -29.73 -28.55 -27.47
N GLU A 109 -30.12 -27.28 -27.39
CA GLU A 109 -29.73 -26.39 -26.29
C GLU A 109 -30.22 -26.93 -24.94
N GLU A 110 -31.46 -27.38 -24.85
CA GLU A 110 -31.99 -27.96 -23.61
C GLU A 110 -31.28 -29.26 -23.21
N ALA A 111 -30.92 -30.10 -24.19
CA ALA A 111 -30.15 -31.31 -23.93
C ALA A 111 -28.73 -31.00 -23.43
N ILE A 112 -28.06 -30.00 -24.03
CA ILE A 112 -26.75 -29.52 -23.58
C ILE A 112 -26.85 -28.93 -22.18
N ARG A 113 -27.85 -28.07 -21.92
CA ARG A 113 -28.08 -27.44 -20.62
C ARG A 113 -28.24 -28.49 -19.52
N LYS A 114 -29.09 -29.50 -19.75
CA LYS A 114 -29.28 -30.61 -18.79
C LYS A 114 -27.99 -31.40 -18.57
N ASN A 115 -27.27 -31.74 -19.63
CA ASN A 115 -26.01 -32.50 -19.52
C ASN A 115 -24.93 -31.74 -18.72
N VAL A 116 -24.81 -30.42 -18.96
CA VAL A 116 -23.88 -29.56 -18.22
C VAL A 116 -24.29 -29.46 -16.75
N GLU A 117 -25.57 -29.25 -16.47
CA GLU A 117 -26.10 -29.17 -15.10
C GLU A 117 -25.87 -30.48 -14.33
N GLU A 118 -26.13 -31.64 -14.94
CA GLU A 118 -25.88 -32.95 -14.34
C GLU A 118 -24.38 -33.17 -14.07
N LYS A 119 -23.50 -32.78 -14.98
CA LYS A 119 -22.04 -32.89 -14.79
C LYS A 119 -21.54 -31.96 -13.69
N LEU A 120 -22.03 -30.73 -13.60
CA LEU A 120 -21.65 -29.79 -12.54
C LEU A 120 -22.19 -30.22 -11.17
N ASN A 121 -23.38 -30.82 -11.13
CA ASN A 121 -23.98 -31.37 -9.91
C ASN A 121 -23.46 -32.77 -9.55
N SER A 122 -22.54 -33.33 -10.34
CA SER A 122 -21.92 -34.62 -10.04
C SER A 122 -21.15 -34.57 -8.72
N GLU A 123 -21.15 -35.70 -8.03
CA GLU A 123 -20.47 -35.83 -6.75
C GLU A 123 -18.95 -35.61 -6.87
N GLU A 124 -18.37 -35.98 -8.01
CA GLU A 124 -16.95 -35.74 -8.32
C GLU A 124 -16.59 -34.25 -8.31
N VAL A 125 -17.40 -33.41 -8.98
CA VAL A 125 -17.17 -31.96 -9.01
C VAL A 125 -17.35 -31.36 -7.62
N ARG A 126 -18.37 -31.81 -6.87
CA ARG A 126 -18.61 -31.34 -5.50
C ARG A 126 -17.46 -31.69 -4.56
N LEU A 127 -16.96 -32.92 -4.62
CA LEU A 127 -15.83 -33.38 -3.82
C LEU A 127 -14.53 -32.66 -4.17
N GLU A 128 -14.27 -32.38 -5.45
CA GLU A 128 -13.09 -31.61 -5.84
C GLU A 128 -13.17 -30.15 -5.36
N ILE A 129 -14.35 -29.52 -5.41
CA ILE A 129 -14.57 -28.19 -4.82
C ILE A 129 -14.31 -28.23 -3.32
N GLU A 130 -14.87 -29.21 -2.61
CA GLU A 130 -14.68 -29.35 -1.17
C GLU A 130 -13.21 -29.58 -0.81
N ARG A 131 -12.53 -30.49 -1.51
CA ARG A 131 -11.10 -30.76 -1.33
C ARG A 131 -10.27 -29.49 -1.49
N ARG A 132 -10.47 -28.74 -2.56
CA ARG A 132 -9.76 -27.47 -2.79
C ARG A 132 -10.07 -26.43 -1.72
N THR A 133 -11.31 -26.38 -1.26
CA THR A 133 -11.74 -25.44 -0.21
C THR A 133 -11.07 -25.78 1.11
N VAL A 134 -11.08 -27.06 1.51
CA VAL A 134 -10.43 -27.53 2.74
C VAL A 134 -8.92 -27.30 2.67
N GLU A 135 -8.28 -27.60 1.53
CA GLU A 135 -6.85 -27.34 1.34
C GLU A 135 -6.50 -25.85 1.40
N ALA A 136 -7.31 -24.99 0.78
CA ALA A 136 -7.11 -23.55 0.83
C ALA A 136 -7.30 -23.00 2.25
N LEU A 137 -8.35 -23.42 2.96
CA LEU A 137 -8.60 -23.03 4.35
C LEU A 137 -7.47 -23.50 5.27
N LYS A 138 -6.98 -24.72 5.08
CA LYS A 138 -5.86 -25.24 5.87
C LYS A 138 -4.60 -24.40 5.66
N LYS A 139 -4.25 -24.07 4.41
CA LYS A 139 -3.10 -23.19 4.11
C LYS A 139 -3.25 -21.82 4.75
N LEU A 140 -4.44 -21.20 4.62
CA LEU A 140 -4.72 -19.91 5.26
C LEU A 140 -4.60 -19.99 6.78
N PHE A 141 -5.07 -21.06 7.40
CA PHE A 141 -4.96 -21.26 8.84
C PHE A 141 -3.50 -21.43 9.28
N ASP A 142 -2.71 -22.20 8.55
CA ASP A 142 -1.29 -22.40 8.82
C ASP A 142 -0.51 -21.08 8.67
N ASP A 143 -0.78 -20.30 7.62
CA ASP A 143 -0.18 -19.00 7.37
C ASP A 143 -0.51 -17.99 8.48
N VAL A 144 -1.79 -17.89 8.87
CA VAL A 144 -2.24 -17.01 9.96
C VAL A 144 -1.62 -17.45 11.29
N SER A 145 -1.56 -18.75 11.56
CA SER A 145 -0.94 -19.29 12.78
C SER A 145 0.55 -18.95 12.83
N ALA A 146 1.27 -19.11 11.71
CA ALA A 146 2.68 -18.76 11.62
C ALA A 146 2.94 -17.25 11.80
N GLN A 147 2.07 -16.40 11.23
CA GLN A 147 2.14 -14.95 11.44
C GLN A 147 1.91 -14.59 12.92
N LEU A 148 0.89 -15.18 13.55
CA LEU A 148 0.56 -14.91 14.95
C LEU A 148 1.69 -15.31 15.90
N GLU A 149 2.32 -16.46 15.68
CA GLU A 149 3.45 -16.90 16.50
C GLU A 149 4.67 -15.97 16.31
N LYS A 150 4.96 -15.56 15.07
CA LYS A 150 6.03 -14.59 14.80
C LYS A 150 5.76 -13.23 15.49
N GLU A 151 4.52 -12.75 15.45
CA GLU A 151 4.14 -11.50 16.12
C GLU A 151 4.23 -11.61 17.64
N LYS A 152 3.79 -12.74 18.23
CA LYS A 152 3.97 -12.98 19.66
C LYS A 152 5.43 -12.99 20.07
N GLU A 153 6.29 -13.70 19.33
CA GLU A 153 7.72 -13.74 19.61
C GLU A 153 8.36 -12.34 19.50
N ALA A 154 8.00 -11.58 18.47
CA ALA A 154 8.46 -10.21 18.29
C ALA A 154 8.02 -9.30 19.45
N ALA A 155 6.74 -9.38 19.85
CA ALA A 155 6.20 -8.60 20.96
C ALA A 155 6.85 -8.97 22.31
N LEU A 156 7.09 -10.26 22.55
CA LEU A 156 7.79 -10.73 23.74
C LEU A 156 9.26 -10.29 23.76
N ALA A 157 9.94 -10.35 22.61
CA ALA A 157 11.32 -9.89 22.50
C ALA A 157 11.43 -8.38 22.75
N GLU A 158 10.52 -7.58 22.17
CA GLU A 158 10.46 -6.13 22.40
C GLU A 158 10.17 -5.80 23.87
N ALA A 159 9.23 -6.50 24.49
CA ALA A 159 8.90 -6.31 25.90
C ALA A 159 10.12 -6.62 26.80
N ARG A 160 10.82 -7.72 26.54
CA ARG A 160 12.06 -8.08 27.27
C ARG A 160 13.16 -7.04 27.07
N GLN A 161 13.33 -6.55 25.84
CA GLN A 161 14.33 -5.52 25.55
C GLN A 161 14.03 -4.22 26.30
N LYS A 162 12.76 -3.78 26.30
CA LYS A 162 12.32 -2.60 27.05
C LYS A 162 12.51 -2.77 28.55
N GLU A 163 12.19 -3.94 29.10
CA GLU A 163 12.41 -4.24 30.51
C GLU A 163 13.90 -4.21 30.86
N GLU A 164 14.77 -4.79 30.03
CA GLU A 164 16.21 -4.79 30.25
C GLU A 164 16.78 -3.37 30.15
N GLN A 165 16.33 -2.56 29.19
CA GLN A 165 16.71 -1.14 29.09
C GLN A 165 16.27 -0.36 30.33
N ALA A 166 15.02 -0.50 30.75
CA ALA A 166 14.50 0.17 31.94
C ALA A 166 15.28 -0.24 33.20
N ARG A 167 15.67 -1.52 33.30
CA ARG A 167 16.51 -2.00 34.39
C ARG A 167 17.91 -1.37 34.35
N ARG A 168 18.55 -1.30 33.18
CA ARG A 168 19.87 -0.65 33.02
C ARG A 168 19.82 0.83 33.36
N GLU A 169 18.81 1.55 32.87
CA GLU A 169 18.60 2.96 33.18
C GLU A 169 18.40 3.19 34.68
N ARG A 170 17.62 2.32 35.33
CA ARG A 170 17.45 2.38 36.79
C ARG A 170 18.75 2.11 37.54
N GLU A 171 19.51 1.10 37.15
CA GLU A 171 20.81 0.79 37.76
C GLU A 171 21.81 1.95 37.57
N GLU A 172 21.77 2.64 36.42
CA GLU A 172 22.60 3.82 36.15
C GLU A 172 22.17 5.02 36.98
N LEU A 173 20.86 5.29 37.10
CA LEU A 173 20.32 6.32 37.96
C LEU A 173 20.69 6.07 39.42
N ASP A 174 20.54 4.84 39.92
CA ASP A 174 20.91 4.47 41.28
C ASP A 174 22.42 4.67 41.52
N ARG A 175 23.27 4.33 40.53
CA ARG A 175 24.72 4.59 40.59
C ARG A 175 25.03 6.09 40.69
N MET A 176 24.38 6.91 39.86
CA MET A 176 24.58 8.36 39.88
C MET A 176 24.11 9.00 41.20
N LEU A 177 22.98 8.52 41.75
CA LEU A 177 22.46 9.00 43.03
C LEU A 177 23.41 8.64 44.18
N GLU A 178 23.96 7.42 44.19
CA GLU A 178 24.92 7.01 45.21
C GLU A 178 26.23 7.81 45.10
N GLU A 179 26.72 8.04 43.89
CA GLU A 179 27.90 8.89 43.69
C GLU A 179 27.63 10.34 44.13
N ASN A 180 26.46 10.89 43.79
CA ASN A 180 26.07 12.23 44.22
C ASN A 180 26.01 12.32 45.74
N ARG A 181 25.34 11.36 46.39
CA ARG A 181 25.27 11.26 47.84
C ARG A 181 26.65 11.22 48.47
N ARG A 182 27.55 10.38 47.96
CA ARG A 182 28.93 10.30 48.45
C ARG A 182 29.67 11.62 48.31
N ARG A 183 29.55 12.31 47.17
CA ARG A 183 30.16 13.63 46.96
C ARG A 183 29.62 14.68 47.92
N VAL A 184 28.31 14.68 48.16
CA VAL A 184 27.66 15.60 49.12
C VAL A 184 28.14 15.31 50.54
N GLU A 185 28.15 14.05 50.97
CA GLU A 185 28.65 13.64 52.29
C GLU A 185 30.13 14.00 52.47
N GLU A 186 30.97 13.79 51.45
CA GLU A 186 32.38 14.18 51.47
C GLU A 186 32.56 15.71 51.55
N SER A 187 31.75 16.50 50.81
CA SER A 187 31.77 17.97 50.91
C SER A 187 31.39 18.44 52.31
N GLN A 188 30.29 17.92 52.85
CA GLN A 188 29.83 18.25 54.20
C GLN A 188 30.86 17.89 55.27
N ARG A 189 31.52 16.72 55.16
CA ARG A 189 32.60 16.34 56.08
C ARG A 189 33.78 17.30 56.00
N LYS A 190 34.18 17.72 54.80
CA LYS A 190 35.27 18.69 54.61
C LYS A 190 34.90 20.05 55.20
N GLU A 191 33.70 20.55 54.91
CA GLU A 191 33.20 21.81 55.44
C GLU A 191 33.13 21.80 56.97
N ALA A 192 32.62 20.70 57.57
CA ALA A 192 32.59 20.54 59.02
C ALA A 192 34.00 20.54 59.64
N LEU A 193 34.96 19.86 59.02
CA LEU A 193 36.36 19.86 59.47
C LEU A 193 37.02 21.24 59.34
N GLU A 194 36.73 21.98 58.27
CA GLU A 194 37.22 23.35 58.10
C GLU A 194 36.63 24.31 59.13
N LEU A 195 35.35 24.18 59.45
CA LEU A 195 34.71 24.96 60.52
C LEU A 195 35.36 24.65 61.87
N GLN A 196 35.57 23.37 62.19
CA GLN A 196 36.26 22.97 63.41
C GLN A 196 37.67 23.58 63.48
N ARG A 197 38.45 23.54 62.40
CA ARG A 197 39.79 24.16 62.35
C ARG A 197 39.75 25.67 62.58
N LYS A 198 38.80 26.37 61.96
CA LYS A 198 38.61 27.81 62.16
C LYS A 198 38.22 28.13 63.60
N GLU A 199 37.40 27.31 64.23
CA GLU A 199 37.04 27.45 65.64
C GLU A 199 38.25 27.22 66.56
N GLU A 200 39.07 26.19 66.29
CA GLU A 200 40.30 25.92 67.03
C GLU A 200 41.31 27.07 66.89
N GLU A 201 41.49 27.63 65.69
CA GLU A 201 42.34 28.80 65.45
C GLU A 201 41.82 30.02 66.22
N ARG A 202 40.51 30.30 66.15
CA ARG A 202 39.87 31.37 66.91
C ARG A 202 40.07 31.20 68.42
N TYR A 203 40.00 29.96 68.93
CA TYR A 203 40.22 29.69 70.35
C TYR A 203 41.66 29.98 70.78
N ARG A 204 42.65 29.62 69.95
CA ARG A 204 44.07 29.95 70.18
C ARG A 204 44.32 31.45 70.20
N GLU A 205 43.71 32.20 69.28
CA GLU A 205 43.81 33.67 69.26
C GLU A 205 43.24 34.28 70.54
N LEU A 206 42.08 33.81 71.00
CA LEU A 206 41.48 34.25 72.26
C LEU A 206 42.37 33.93 73.47
N GLU A 207 43.01 32.74 73.49
CA GLU A 207 43.95 32.37 74.56
C GLU A 207 45.16 33.31 74.58
N LEU A 208 45.73 33.65 73.42
CA LEU A 208 46.84 34.61 73.33
C LEU A 208 46.45 36.00 73.81
N ILE A 209 45.27 36.49 73.43
CA ILE A 209 44.75 37.78 73.91
C ILE A 209 44.57 37.75 75.44
N GLN A 210 44.06 36.64 75.99
CA GLN A 210 43.89 36.50 77.43
C GLN A 210 45.24 36.53 78.15
N ARG A 211 46.25 35.79 77.66
CA ARG A 211 47.61 35.83 78.23
C ARG A 211 48.22 37.22 78.16
N GLN A 212 48.08 37.93 77.04
CA GLN A 212 48.57 39.30 76.92
C GLN A 212 47.88 40.25 77.92
N LYS A 213 46.58 40.08 78.14
CA LYS A 213 45.84 40.86 79.17
C LYS A 213 46.34 40.54 80.58
N GLU A 214 46.59 39.27 80.89
CA GLU A 214 47.12 38.85 82.19
C GLU A 214 48.55 39.38 82.40
N GLU A 215 49.43 39.29 81.40
CA GLU A 215 50.79 39.84 81.44
C GLU A 215 50.77 41.36 81.59
N ALA A 216 49.91 42.08 80.86
CA ALA A 216 49.77 43.53 80.99
C ALA A 216 49.23 43.92 82.37
N ALA A 217 48.27 43.18 82.92
CA ALA A 217 47.78 43.39 84.27
C ALA A 217 48.86 43.13 85.34
N TRP A 218 49.70 42.10 85.14
CA TRP A 218 50.84 41.82 86.02
C TRP A 218 51.89 42.93 85.98
N ARG A 219 52.25 43.42 84.78
CA ARG A 219 53.17 44.57 84.62
C ARG A 219 52.64 45.82 85.31
N LYS A 220 51.35 46.13 85.10
CA LYS A 220 50.69 47.26 85.75
C LYS A 220 50.72 47.14 87.29
N LYS A 221 50.48 45.94 87.83
CA LYS A 221 50.58 45.70 89.28
C LYS A 221 52.00 45.94 89.81
N LEU A 222 53.02 45.54 89.06
CA LEU A 222 54.41 45.76 89.45
C LEU A 222 54.75 47.26 89.45
N GLU A 223 54.32 48.00 88.44
CA GLU A 223 54.48 49.46 88.37
C GLU A 223 53.76 50.17 89.53
N GLU A 224 52.52 49.78 89.85
CA GLU A 224 51.76 50.33 90.99
C GLU A 224 52.46 50.05 92.34
N GLU A 225 53.06 48.86 92.52
CA GLU A 225 53.86 48.53 93.71
C GLU A 225 55.17 49.35 93.76
N GLU A 226 55.88 49.52 92.65
CA GLU A 226 57.06 50.38 92.58
C GLU A 226 56.73 51.85 92.88
N GLU A 227 55.62 52.36 92.35
CA GLU A 227 55.13 53.71 92.66
C GLU A 227 54.77 53.86 94.14
N ARG A 228 54.11 52.86 94.74
CA ARG A 228 53.84 52.84 96.19
C ARG A 228 55.13 52.88 97.00
N VAL A 229 56.15 52.10 96.63
CA VAL A 229 57.46 52.10 97.30
C VAL A 229 58.16 53.45 97.12
N LYS A 230 58.15 54.05 95.92
CA LYS A 230 58.71 55.39 95.67
C LYS A 230 58.00 56.45 96.52
N GLN A 231 56.67 56.43 96.60
CA GLN A 231 55.91 57.36 97.45
C GLN A 231 56.27 57.24 98.94
N ILE A 232 56.52 56.03 99.44
CA ILE A 232 56.97 55.80 100.83
C ILE A 232 58.42 56.30 101.01
N LEU A 233 59.29 56.10 100.02
CA LEU A 233 60.68 56.58 100.04
C LEU A 233 60.76 58.12 99.98
N ASP A 234 59.88 58.77 99.22
CA ASP A 234 59.84 60.22 99.12
C ASP A 234 59.25 60.85 100.40
N LYS A 235 58.23 60.21 101.01
CA LYS A 235 57.71 60.60 102.33
C LYS A 235 58.73 60.43 103.47
N SER A 236 59.71 59.53 103.34
CA SER A 236 60.77 59.34 104.35
C SER A 236 61.99 60.26 104.14
N LYS A 237 62.10 60.97 103.02
CA LYS A 237 63.08 62.07 102.82
C LYS A 237 62.57 63.43 103.30
N SER A 238 61.25 63.61 103.42
CA SER A 238 60.64 64.77 104.08
C SER A 238 60.46 64.53 105.58
N TRP A 239 61.54 64.21 106.31
CA TRP A 239 61.53 64.28 107.77
C TRP A 239 61.75 65.76 108.16
N PRO A 240 60.83 66.44 108.84
CA PRO A 240 61.06 67.82 109.26
C PRO A 240 62.19 67.85 110.29
N LYS A 241 63.24 68.63 110.02
CA LYS A 241 64.20 69.07 111.04
C LYS A 241 63.43 69.94 112.04
N LEU A 242 63.12 69.39 113.21
CA LEU A 242 62.58 70.18 114.32
C LEU A 242 63.62 71.22 114.78
N PRO A 243 63.25 72.50 115.01
CA PRO A 243 64.14 73.50 115.57
C PRO A 243 64.37 73.31 117.09
N PHE A 244 65.59 73.65 117.51
CA PHE A 244 66.24 73.50 118.82
C PHE A 244 65.52 74.16 120.03
N GLY A 245 65.78 73.67 121.26
CA GLY A 245 65.63 74.49 122.49
C GLY A 245 65.62 73.77 123.86
N VAL A 246 66.77 73.82 124.57
CA VAL A 246 67.00 74.08 126.02
C VAL A 246 65.95 73.69 127.10
N GLY A 247 66.40 72.98 128.15
CA GLY A 247 66.02 73.28 129.54
C GLY A 247 65.76 72.11 130.50
N LEU A 248 66.52 72.11 131.62
CA LEU A 248 66.44 71.33 132.88
C LEU A 248 67.13 69.95 132.95
#